data_AF-A0A0R3M1I3-F1
#
_entry.id   AF-A0A0R3M1I3-F1
#
_cell.length_a   1.000
_cell.length_b   1.000
_cell.length_c   1.000
_cell.angle_alpha   90.00
_cell.angle_beta   90.00
_cell.angle_gamma   90.00
#
_symmetry.space_group_name_H-M   'P 1'
#
loop_
_entity.id
_entity.type
_entity.pdbx_description
1 polymer ?
#
loop_
_entity_poly.entity_id
_entity_poly.type
_entity_poly.pdbx_seq_one_letter_code
_entity_poly.pdbx_strand_id
1 'polypeptide(L)' 'MERYWRPRLARAVTGAFEIDALFPEADGVTLDYRGYDGVPVRTHFRFKSTGKISLTACAPIRAAA' A
#
# COMPACT_ATOMS: atom_id res chain seq x y z
N MET A 1 6.45 -13.25 6.52
CA MET A 1 6.66 -11.90 5.97
C MET A 1 7.92 -11.79 5.12
N GLU A 2 9.10 -12.20 5.60
CA GLU A 2 10.35 -12.06 4.83
C GLU A 2 10.31 -12.75 3.45
N ARG A 3 9.84 -14.01 3.37
CA ARG A 3 9.70 -14.73 2.08
C ARG A 3 8.81 -14.02 1.07
N TYR A 4 7.81 -13.26 1.54
CA TYR A 4 6.92 -12.50 0.67
C TYR A 4 7.59 -11.21 0.18
N TRP A 5 8.26 -10.48 1.06
CA TRP A 5 8.82 -9.17 0.73
C TRP A 5 10.19 -9.21 0.07
N ARG A 6 11.08 -10.11 0.50
CA ARG A 6 12.46 -10.19 0.00
C ARG A 6 12.57 -10.15 -1.54
N PRO A 7 11.83 -10.98 -2.32
CA PRO A 7 11.91 -10.90 -3.78
C PRO A 7 11.29 -9.63 -4.39
N ARG A 8 10.29 -9.01 -3.74
CA ARG A 8 9.65 -7.77 -4.21
C ARG A 8 10.55 -6.56 -4.00
N LEU A 9 11.19 -6.49 -2.83
CA LEU A 9 12.15 -5.43 -2.50
C LEU A 9 13.37 -5.49 -3.40
N ALA A 10 13.87 -6.70 -3.74
CA ALA A 10 14.96 -6.87 -4.68
C ALA A 10 14.63 -6.42 -6.12
N ARG A 11 13.34 -6.33 -6.47
CA ARG A 11 12.84 -5.93 -7.80
C ARG A 11 12.22 -4.54 -7.82
N ALA A 12 12.38 -3.76 -6.74
CA ALA A 12 11.77 -2.45 -6.64
C ALA A 12 12.28 -1.53 -7.75
N VAL A 13 11.36 -0.92 -8.50
CA VAL A 13 11.69 0.06 -9.55
C VAL A 13 11.99 1.42 -8.93
N THR A 14 12.62 2.32 -9.69
CA THR A 14 12.78 3.73 -9.30
C THR A 14 11.39 4.34 -9.02
N GLY A 15 11.25 4.98 -7.85
CA GLY A 15 9.98 5.55 -7.40
C GLY A 15 8.95 4.54 -6.89
N ALA A 16 9.34 3.28 -6.69
CA ALA A 16 8.53 2.33 -5.94
C ALA A 16 8.26 2.85 -4.52
N PHE A 17 7.05 2.59 -4.04
CA PHE A 17 6.55 2.98 -2.71
C PHE A 17 6.34 4.48 -2.47
N GLU A 18 6.50 5.33 -3.50
CA GLU A 18 6.09 6.73 -3.41
C GLU A 18 4.59 6.82 -3.12
N ILE A 19 4.23 7.65 -2.13
CA ILE A 19 2.85 7.91 -1.74
C ILE A 19 2.34 9.07 -2.59
N ASP A 20 1.30 8.80 -3.37
CA ASP A 20 0.66 9.81 -4.21
C ASP A 20 -0.49 10.51 -3.45
N ALA A 21 -1.22 9.78 -2.60
CA ALA A 21 -2.27 10.36 -1.75
C ALA A 21 -2.46 9.58 -0.43
N LEU A 22 -2.91 10.29 0.60
CA LEU A 22 -3.24 9.73 1.92
C LEU A 22 -4.54 10.32 2.45
N PHE A 23 -5.48 9.45 2.81
CA PHE A 23 -6.80 9.80 3.29
C PHE A 23 -7.04 9.16 4.67
N PRO A 24 -7.13 9.97 5.74
CA PRO A 24 -7.54 9.46 7.05
C PRO A 24 -8.97 8.91 7.01
N GLU A 25 -9.22 7.82 7.71
CA GLU A 25 -10.55 7.25 7.92
C GLU A 25 -10.83 7.05 9.43
N ALA A 26 -12.08 6.81 9.81
CA ALA A 26 -12.49 6.72 11.21
C ALA A 26 -11.74 5.65 12.03
N ASP A 27 -11.40 4.52 11.40
CA ASP A 27 -10.72 3.35 12.00
C ASP A 27 -9.46 2.94 11.21
N GLY A 28 -8.93 3.86 10.38
CA GLY A 28 -7.93 3.48 9.39
C GLY A 28 -7.31 4.61 8.60
N VAL A 29 -6.59 4.21 7.55
CA VAL A 29 -6.07 5.10 6.51
C VAL A 29 -6.20 4.41 5.17
N THR A 30 -6.52 5.20 4.15
CA THR A 30 -6.39 4.81 2.75
C THR A 30 -5.20 5.53 2.15
N LEU A 31 -4.38 4.80 1.42
CA LEU A 31 -3.22 5.35 0.73
C LEU A 31 -3.20 4.90 -0.73
N ASP A 32 -2.92 5.84 -1.62
CA ASP A 32 -2.60 5.58 -3.01
C ASP A 32 -1.09 5.71 -3.15
N TYR A 33 -0.46 4.69 -3.71
CA TYR A 33 0.99 4.62 -3.81
C TYR A 33 1.43 3.76 -4.98
N ARG A 34 2.69 3.87 -5.36
CA ARG A 34 3.28 2.99 -6.39
C ARG A 34 3.76 1.68 -5.76
N GLY A 35 3.33 0.57 -6.32
CA GLY A 35 3.81 -0.76 -5.98
C GLY A 35 5.32 -0.93 -6.25
N TYR A 36 5.87 -2.06 -5.83
CA TYR A 36 7.29 -2.37 -6.06
C TYR A 36 7.64 -2.44 -7.56
N ASP A 37 6.65 -2.78 -8.39
CA ASP A 37 6.72 -2.86 -9.85
C ASP A 37 6.29 -1.55 -10.54
N GLY A 38 6.03 -0.49 -9.77
CA GLY A 38 5.59 0.81 -10.28
C GLY A 38 4.10 0.91 -10.58
N VAL A 39 3.34 -0.18 -10.43
CA VAL A 39 1.88 -0.17 -10.66
C VAL A 39 1.21 0.67 -9.57
N PRO A 40 0.31 1.62 -9.91
CA PRO A 40 -0.47 2.33 -8.91
C PRO A 40 -1.40 1.40 -8.12
N VAL A 41 -1.38 1.51 -6.81
CA VAL A 41 -2.11 0.64 -5.89
C VAL A 41 -2.78 1.49 -4.82
N ARG A 42 -4.03 1.13 -4.48
CA ARG A 42 -4.75 1.65 -3.32
C ARG A 42 -4.69 0.61 -2.21
N THR A 43 -4.29 1.01 -1.02
CA THR A 43 -4.30 0.17 0.17
C THR A 43 -5.08 0.81 1.30
N HIS A 44 -5.95 0.02 1.92
CA HIS A 44 -6.68 0.35 3.13
C HIS A 44 -6.06 -0.38 4.30
N PHE A 45 -5.63 0.36 5.32
CA PHE A 45 -5.26 -0.20 6.61
C PHE A 45 -6.32 0.14 7.64
N ARG A 46 -6.77 -0.87 8.39
CA ARG A 46 -7.52 -0.67 9.62
C ARG A 46 -6.60 -0.92 10.81
N PHE A 47 -6.78 -0.18 11.90
CA PHE A 47 -5.94 -0.27 13.08
C PHE A 47 -6.72 -0.81 14.30
N LYS A 48 -6.02 -1.56 15.15
CA LYS A 48 -6.48 -1.84 16.52
C LYS A 48 -6.25 -0.60 17.39
N SER A 49 -6.88 -0.54 18.55
CA SER A 49 -6.63 0.48 19.57
C SER A 49 -5.15 0.53 20.03
N THR A 50 -4.40 -0.56 19.87
CA THR A 50 -2.96 -0.62 20.12
C THR A 50 -2.09 0.01 19.01
N GLY A 51 -2.71 0.56 17.96
CA GLY A 51 -2.02 1.14 16.80
C GLY A 51 -1.47 0.12 15.81
N LYS A 52 -1.70 -1.19 16.02
CA LYS A 52 -1.29 -2.24 15.08
C LYS A 52 -2.30 -2.39 13.96
N ILE A 53 -1.84 -2.65 12.74
CA ILE A 53 -2.69 -2.98 11.61
C ILE A 53 -3.47 -4.26 11.92
N SER A 54 -4.80 -4.20 11.88
CA SER A 54 -5.71 -5.34 12.02
C SER A 54 -6.10 -5.95 10.68
N LEU A 55 -6.20 -5.12 9.64
CA LEU A 55 -6.60 -5.51 8.30
C LEU A 55 -5.84 -4.70 7.26
N THR A 56 -5.44 -5.38 6.20
CA THR A 56 -4.89 -4.78 4.98
C THR A 56 -5.73 -5.24 3.80
N ALA A 57 -6.32 -4.30 3.05
CA ALA A 57 -6.93 -4.57 1.76
C ALA A 57 -6.19 -3.77 0.69
N CYS A 58 -5.81 -4.41 -0.41
CA CYS A 58 -4.91 -3.84 -1.41
C CYS A 58 -5.45 -4.18 -2.80
N ALA A 59 -5.59 -3.17 -3.66
CA ALA A 59 -6.08 -3.33 -5.02
C ALA A 59 -5.34 -2.39 -5.99
N PRO A 60 -5.07 -2.82 -7.24
CA PRO A 60 -4.56 -1.92 -8.27
C PRO A 60 -5.54 -0.78 -8.52
N ILE A 61 -5.01 0.43 -8.71
CA ILE A 61 -5.80 1.57 -9.19
C ILE A 61 -5.84 1.46 -10.70
N ARG A 62 -7.02 1.19 -11.27
CA ARG A 62 -7.18 1.34 -12.71
C ARG A 62 -7.07 2.82 -13.03
N ALA A 63 -6.19 3.18 -13.96
CA ALA A 63 -6.25 4.48 -14.59
C ALA A 63 -7.65 4.65 -15.21
N ALA A 64 -8.25 5.83 -15.05
CA ALA A 64 -9.41 6.19 -15.86
C ALA A 64 -8.99 6.11 -17.34
N ALA A 65 -9.86 5.51 -18.17
CA ALA A 65 -9.64 5.35 -19.60
C ALA A 65 -9.57 6.70 -20.34
#